data_AF-A0A9D2AGE2-F1
#
_entry.id   AF-A0A9D2AGE2-F1
#
_cell.length_a   1.000
_cell.length_b   1.000
_cell.length_c   1.000
_cell.angle_alpha   90.00
_cell.angle_beta   90.00
_cell.angle_gamma   90.00
#
_symmetry.space_group_name_H-M   'P 1'
#
loop_
_entity.id
_entity.type
_entity.pdbx_description
1 polymer ?
#
loop_
_entity_poly.entity_id
_entity_poly.type
_entity_poly.pdbx_seq_one_letter_code
_entity_poly.pdbx_strand_id
1 'polypeptide(L)'
;MKIFLTNRADVQIFCDDKRLPVRKEKGMEYVETGKANGEQVTLRLVRRHELSRPLWLLYAFVFWIVGIFGFFTPRYSPFTPSLDCSMMFFENNAASLRVRFTHYLDETGRRPVPAVTELTGFAYTENPYYQPDPEAKRRRKLYKLFSWLGRLAVIVAIAAIIFIINS
;
A
#
# COMPACT_ATOMS: atom_id res chain seq x y z
N MET A 1 -18.86 6.76 -14.91
CA MET A 1 -19.29 6.21 -13.61
C MET A 1 -18.29 6.61 -12.54
N LYS A 2 -18.77 6.93 -11.33
CA LYS A 2 -17.88 7.16 -10.17
C LYS A 2 -17.71 5.87 -9.38
N ILE A 3 -16.47 5.53 -9.08
CA ILE A 3 -16.11 4.35 -8.30
C ILE A 3 -15.52 4.83 -6.99
N PHE A 4 -16.32 4.77 -5.92
CA PHE A 4 -15.93 5.22 -4.59
C PHE A 4 -15.09 4.16 -3.88
N LEU A 5 -14.05 4.62 -3.20
CA LEU A 5 -12.99 3.82 -2.63
C LEU A 5 -12.97 4.03 -1.11
N THR A 6 -13.36 2.99 -0.38
CA THR A 6 -13.34 3.00 1.09
C THR A 6 -12.10 2.26 1.58
N ASN A 7 -11.34 2.90 2.48
CA ASN A 7 -10.13 2.33 3.07
C ASN A 7 -9.04 1.94 2.04
N ARG A 8 -8.89 2.65 0.91
CA ARG A 8 -7.92 2.30 -0.15
C ARG A 8 -6.45 2.19 0.33
N ALA A 9 -6.05 3.03 1.27
CA ALA A 9 -4.66 3.20 1.71
C ALA A 9 -3.65 3.34 0.54
N ASP A 10 -2.84 2.32 0.26
CA ASP A 10 -1.76 2.29 -0.73
C ASP A 10 -2.12 1.51 -2.01
N VAL A 11 -3.36 1.02 -2.15
CA VAL A 11 -3.82 0.35 -3.37
C VAL A 11 -3.87 1.35 -4.53
N GLN A 12 -3.25 0.96 -5.64
CA GLN A 12 -3.23 1.68 -6.91
C GLN A 12 -4.26 1.06 -7.86
N ILE A 13 -4.92 1.90 -8.65
CA ILE A 13 -5.98 1.47 -9.56
C ILE A 13 -5.55 1.80 -10.98
N PHE A 14 -5.63 0.79 -11.85
CA PHE A 14 -5.29 0.90 -13.25
C PHE A 14 -6.50 0.51 -14.11
N CYS A 15 -6.64 1.19 -15.24
CA CYS A 15 -7.58 0.87 -16.31
C CYS A 15 -6.78 0.92 -17.62
N ASP A 16 -6.83 -0.12 -18.45
CA ASP A 16 -6.08 -0.20 -19.71
C ASP A 16 -4.58 0.17 -19.52
N ASP A 17 -3.95 -0.42 -18.50
CA ASP A 17 -2.56 -0.17 -18.07
C ASP A 17 -2.22 1.27 -17.65
N LYS A 18 -3.20 2.18 -17.64
CA LYS A 18 -3.05 3.55 -17.17
C LYS A 18 -3.50 3.66 -15.72
N ARG A 19 -2.65 4.26 -14.88
CA ARG A 19 -3.00 4.55 -13.50
C ARG A 19 -4.08 5.63 -13.47
N LEU A 20 -5.22 5.32 -12.86
CA LEU A 20 -6.30 6.29 -12.69
C LEU A 20 -5.97 7.30 -11.58
N PRO A 21 -6.20 8.60 -11.80
CA PRO A 21 -6.02 9.60 -10.76
C PRO A 21 -7.11 9.46 -9.70
N VAL A 22 -6.69 9.39 -8.43
CA VAL A 22 -7.62 9.36 -7.30
C VAL A 22 -8.09 10.78 -7.01
N ARG A 23 -9.39 11.00 -7.05
CA ARG A 23 -10.05 12.27 -6.73
C ARG A 23 -10.74 12.17 -5.37
N LYS A 24 -11.06 13.32 -4.78
CA LYS A 24 -11.79 13.42 -3.51
C LYS A 24 -13.04 14.26 -3.67
N GLU A 25 -14.15 13.76 -3.14
CA GLU A 25 -15.43 14.46 -3.12
C GLU A 25 -16.15 14.14 -1.80
N LYS A 26 -16.54 15.19 -1.06
CA LYS A 26 -17.26 15.08 0.22
C LYS A 26 -16.61 14.10 1.22
N GLY A 27 -15.27 14.11 1.29
CA GLY A 27 -14.50 13.24 2.19
C GLY A 27 -14.31 11.79 1.70
N MET A 28 -14.86 11.42 0.54
CA MET A 28 -14.67 10.10 -0.07
C MET A 28 -13.67 10.16 -1.23
N GLU A 29 -12.83 9.14 -1.33
CA GLU A 29 -11.95 8.94 -2.48
C GLU A 29 -12.73 8.26 -3.60
N TYR A 30 -12.51 8.66 -4.85
CA TYR A 30 -13.11 8.02 -6.01
C TYR A 30 -12.18 8.03 -7.23
N VAL A 31 -12.46 7.13 -8.18
CA VAL A 31 -11.86 7.13 -9.52
C VAL A 31 -12.95 7.12 -10.58
N GLU A 32 -12.59 7.62 -11.75
CA GLU A 32 -13.42 7.62 -12.96
C GLU A 32 -12.62 6.96 -14.07
N THR A 33 -13.29 6.09 -14.83
CA THR A 33 -12.73 5.32 -15.94
C THR A 33 -12.73 6.12 -17.24
N GLY A 34 -13.68 7.06 -17.39
CA GLY A 34 -13.88 7.85 -18.61
C GLY A 34 -14.42 7.03 -19.79
N LYS A 35 -14.95 5.83 -19.54
CA LYS A 35 -15.45 4.91 -20.56
C LYS A 35 -16.90 5.21 -20.96
N ALA A 36 -17.32 4.68 -22.11
CA ALA A 36 -18.67 4.89 -22.62
C ALA A 36 -19.69 4.04 -21.84
N ASN A 37 -20.94 4.50 -21.76
CA ASN A 37 -22.01 3.78 -21.08
C ASN A 37 -22.24 2.41 -21.75
N GLY A 38 -22.28 1.33 -20.96
CA GLY A 38 -22.41 -0.05 -21.43
C GLY A 38 -21.11 -0.73 -21.85
N GLU A 39 -19.96 -0.02 -21.83
CA GLU A 39 -18.66 -0.62 -22.10
C GLU A 39 -18.23 -1.54 -20.95
N GLN A 40 -17.67 -2.70 -21.28
CA GLN A 40 -17.06 -3.56 -20.27
C GLN A 40 -15.71 -2.99 -19.85
N VAL A 41 -15.53 -2.74 -18.55
CA VAL A 41 -14.32 -2.16 -17.98
C VAL A 41 -13.65 -3.17 -17.06
N THR A 42 -12.33 -3.31 -17.21
CA THR A 42 -11.49 -4.10 -16.30
C THR A 42 -10.57 -3.15 -15.54
N LEU A 43 -10.75 -3.09 -14.23
CA LEU A 43 -9.87 -2.38 -13.32
C LEU A 43 -8.89 -3.33 -12.66
N ARG A 44 -7.60 -3.00 -12.72
CA ARG A 44 -6.55 -3.72 -12.00
C ARG A 44 -6.21 -2.97 -10.71
N LEU A 45 -6.47 -3.62 -9.58
CA LEU A 45 -6.25 -3.13 -8.23
C LEU A 45 -4.93 -3.74 -7.73
N VAL A 46 -3.88 -2.92 -7.70
CA VAL A 46 -2.53 -3.37 -7.40
C VAL A 46 -2.00 -2.74 -6.13
N ARG A 47 -1.49 -3.58 -5.24
CA ARG A 47 -0.72 -3.16 -4.07
C ARG A 47 0.59 -3.92 -4.06
N ARG A 48 1.71 -3.19 -4.06
CA ARG A 48 3.04 -3.77 -3.85
C ARG A 48 3.75 -3.02 -2.75
N HIS A 49 4.36 -3.77 -1.85
CA HIS A 49 5.15 -3.20 -0.78
C HIS A 49 6.42 -2.52 -1.35
N GLU A 50 6.87 -1.43 -0.75
CA GLU A 50 8.04 -0.66 -1.23
C GLU A 50 9.30 -1.53 -1.26
N LEU A 51 9.45 -2.39 -0.24
CA LEU A 51 10.55 -3.35 -0.14
C LEU A 51 10.49 -4.48 -1.18
N SER A 52 9.38 -4.66 -1.90
CA SER A 52 9.31 -5.63 -3.02
C SER A 52 10.03 -5.12 -4.26
N ARG A 53 10.33 -3.81 -4.34
CA ARG A 53 10.95 -3.19 -5.51
C ARG A 53 12.46 -3.46 -5.58
N PRO A 54 13.05 -3.49 -6.79
CA PRO A 54 14.49 -3.74 -6.96
C PRO A 54 15.37 -2.71 -6.23
N LEU A 55 14.97 -1.44 -6.21
CA LEU A 55 15.71 -0.35 -5.54
C LEU A 55 15.41 -0.23 -4.04
N TRP A 56 14.95 -1.30 -3.39
CA TRP A 56 14.55 -1.26 -1.97
C TRP A 56 15.65 -0.79 -1.02
N LEU A 57 16.92 -1.05 -1.33
CA LEU A 57 18.07 -0.58 -0.53
C LEU A 57 18.18 0.94 -0.54
N LEU A 58 17.97 1.57 -1.70
CA LEU A 58 18.00 3.02 -1.83
C LEU A 58 16.82 3.65 -1.07
N TYR A 59 15.61 3.10 -1.26
CA TYR A 59 14.45 3.51 -0.46
C TYR A 59 14.71 3.35 1.03
N ALA A 60 15.28 2.22 1.45
CA ALA A 60 15.66 1.95 2.83
C ALA A 60 16.64 2.95 3.40
N PHE A 61 17.69 3.29 2.66
CA PHE A 61 18.68 4.26 3.10
C PHE A 61 18.10 5.67 3.21
N VAL A 62 17.36 6.14 2.19
CA VAL A 62 16.71 7.46 2.21
C VAL A 62 15.73 7.56 3.38
N PHE A 63 14.89 6.55 3.58
CA PHE A 63 13.96 6.54 4.70
C PHE A 63 14.64 6.39 6.06
N TRP A 64 15.79 5.70 6.13
CA TRP A 64 16.57 5.58 7.36
C TRP A 64 17.20 6.92 7.76
N ILE A 65 17.77 7.67 6.80
CA ILE A 65 18.25 9.04 7.03
C ILE A 65 17.10 9.92 7.52
N VAL A 66 15.99 9.96 6.78
CA VAL A 66 14.81 10.74 7.17
C VAL A 66 14.28 10.29 8.54
N GLY A 67 14.37 9.00 8.88
CA GLY A 67 13.94 8.46 10.16
C GLY A 67 14.94 8.64 11.32
N ILE A 68 16.18 9.03 11.05
CA ILE A 68 17.17 9.44 12.06
C ILE A 68 17.01 10.91 12.39
N PHE A 69 16.89 11.75 11.35
CA PHE A 69 16.67 13.19 11.53
C PHE A 69 15.21 13.51 11.90
N GLY A 70 14.27 12.64 11.55
CA GLY A 70 12.87 12.68 11.93
C GLY A 70 12.54 11.63 12.97
N PHE A 71 12.67 12.00 14.25
CA PHE A 71 12.29 11.24 15.44
C PHE A 71 10.95 10.46 15.28
N PHE A 72 11.02 9.15 15.00
CA PHE A 72 9.97 8.14 15.24
C PHE A 72 8.71 8.09 14.35
N THR A 73 8.80 8.19 13.02
CA THR A 73 7.69 7.69 12.17
C THR A 73 8.05 6.40 11.43
N PRO A 74 7.40 5.25 11.73
CA PRO A 74 7.54 4.06 10.91
C PRO A 74 6.82 4.29 9.59
N ARG A 75 7.57 4.69 8.55
CA ARG A 75 6.97 4.95 7.22
C ARG A 75 6.67 3.67 6.43
N TYR A 76 7.29 2.54 6.79
CA TYR A 76 6.94 1.25 6.21
C TYR A 76 5.59 0.79 6.72
N SER A 77 4.65 0.57 5.80
CA SER A 77 3.43 -0.18 6.11
C SER A 77 3.84 -1.51 6.73
N PRO A 78 3.38 -1.86 7.95
CA PRO A 78 3.67 -3.15 8.55
C PRO A 78 3.07 -4.31 7.74
N PHE A 79 2.12 -4.00 6.88
CA PHE A 79 1.40 -4.93 6.03
C PHE A 79 2.21 -5.23 4.75
N THR A 80 2.93 -6.35 4.77
CA THR A 80 3.74 -6.84 3.64
C THR A 80 2.99 -7.54 2.50
N PRO A 81 1.78 -8.13 2.67
CA PRO A 81 1.11 -8.86 1.59
C PRO A 81 0.81 -8.02 0.34
N SER A 82 0.99 -8.56 -0.86
CA SER A 82 0.68 -7.89 -2.12
C SER A 82 -0.76 -8.13 -2.57
N LEU A 83 -1.29 -7.23 -3.38
CA LEU A 83 -2.58 -7.39 -4.06
C LEU A 83 -2.38 -7.23 -5.55
N ASP A 84 -2.97 -8.13 -6.33
CA ASP A 84 -3.14 -8.00 -7.77
C ASP A 84 -4.51 -8.60 -8.11
N CYS A 85 -5.53 -7.74 -8.04
CA CYS A 85 -6.92 -8.11 -8.22
C CYS A 85 -7.46 -7.45 -9.48
N SER A 86 -8.22 -8.18 -10.28
CA SER A 86 -8.93 -7.65 -11.45
C SER A 86 -10.41 -7.54 -11.11
N MET A 87 -11.00 -6.38 -11.36
CA MET A 87 -12.42 -6.12 -11.14
C MET A 87 -13.07 -5.74 -12.48
N MET A 88 -14.04 -6.53 -12.90
CA MET A 88 -14.76 -6.36 -14.16
C MET A 88 -16.19 -5.89 -13.89
N PHE A 89 -16.64 -4.87 -14.61
CA PHE A 89 -18.01 -4.37 -14.54
C PHE A 89 -18.40 -3.71 -15.87
N PHE A 90 -19.70 -3.47 -16.04
CA PHE A 90 -20.20 -2.66 -17.14
C PHE A 90 -20.35 -1.21 -16.70
N GLU A 91 -19.80 -0.29 -17.48
CA GLU A 91 -19.82 1.14 -17.21
C GLU A 91 -21.27 1.66 -17.21
N ASN A 92 -21.70 2.25 -16.09
CA ASN A 92 -22.99 2.91 -16.01
C ASN A 92 -22.84 4.33 -15.45
N ASN A 93 -22.97 5.34 -16.30
CA ASN A 93 -22.76 6.74 -15.89
C ASN A 93 -23.78 7.25 -14.86
N ALA A 94 -24.97 6.63 -14.77
CA ALA A 94 -25.99 6.98 -13.78
C ALA A 94 -25.79 6.23 -12.44
N ALA A 95 -25.00 5.16 -12.42
CA ALA A 95 -24.74 4.37 -11.22
C ALA A 95 -23.42 4.78 -10.54
N SER A 96 -23.26 4.32 -9.30
CA SER A 96 -21.99 4.43 -8.56
C SER A 96 -21.59 3.07 -8.02
N LEU A 97 -20.31 2.72 -8.20
CA LEU A 97 -19.73 1.49 -7.66
C LEU A 97 -19.04 1.86 -6.35
N ARG A 98 -19.23 1.06 -5.30
CA ARG A 98 -18.54 1.25 -4.03
C ARG A 98 -17.69 0.04 -3.72
N VAL A 99 -16.40 0.27 -3.56
CA VAL A 99 -15.41 -0.76 -3.28
C VAL A 99 -14.80 -0.49 -1.91
N ARG A 100 -14.81 -1.51 -1.05
CA ARG A 100 -14.13 -1.48 0.25
C ARG A 100 -12.87 -2.32 0.17
N PHE A 101 -11.77 -1.72 0.63
CA PHE A 101 -10.53 -2.43 0.83
C PHE A 101 -10.38 -2.83 2.29
N THR A 102 -10.05 -4.09 2.53
CA THR A 102 -9.75 -4.59 3.87
C THR A 102 -8.24 -4.57 4.07
N HIS A 103 -7.74 -4.20 5.26
CA HIS A 103 -6.30 -4.20 5.58
C HIS A 103 -5.92 -5.24 6.64
N TYR A 104 -6.89 -6.08 7.01
CA TYR A 104 -6.76 -7.04 8.10
C TYR A 104 -6.84 -8.46 7.55
N LEU A 105 -5.89 -9.30 7.99
CA LEU A 105 -6.16 -10.72 8.19
C LEU A 105 -7.14 -10.78 9.38
N ASP A 106 -8.13 -11.68 9.34
CA ASP A 106 -9.16 -11.86 10.37
C ASP A 106 -8.60 -11.76 11.81
N GLU A 107 -9.42 -11.43 12.82
CA GLU A 107 -8.98 -11.28 14.23
C GLU A 107 -8.25 -12.53 14.78
N THR A 108 -8.46 -13.67 14.13
CA THR A 108 -7.83 -14.98 14.42
C THR A 108 -6.59 -15.30 13.57
N GLY A 109 -6.29 -14.51 12.53
CA GLY A 109 -5.16 -14.66 11.61
C GLY A 109 -5.23 -15.90 10.71
N ARG A 110 -6.35 -16.65 10.70
CA ARG A 110 -6.46 -17.97 10.07
C ARG A 110 -7.25 -17.99 8.76
N ARG A 111 -8.09 -16.98 8.49
CA ARG A 111 -8.96 -16.95 7.29
C ARG A 111 -8.54 -15.85 6.32
N PRO A 112 -8.44 -16.15 5.01
CA PRO A 112 -8.21 -15.13 3.99
C PRO A 112 -9.47 -14.27 3.86
N VAL A 113 -9.40 -13.02 4.32
CA VAL A 113 -10.45 -12.04 4.09
C VAL A 113 -10.25 -11.45 2.69
N PRO A 114 -11.30 -11.31 1.86
CA PRO A 114 -11.17 -10.62 0.59
C PRO A 114 -10.66 -9.20 0.82
N ALA A 115 -9.53 -8.90 0.19
CA ALA A 115 -8.90 -7.58 0.14
C ALA A 115 -9.81 -6.55 -0.52
N VAL A 116 -10.68 -6.99 -1.43
CA VAL A 116 -11.62 -6.16 -2.18
C VAL A 116 -13.01 -6.72 -1.99
N THR A 117 -13.93 -5.92 -1.45
CA THR A 117 -15.34 -6.26 -1.31
C THR A 117 -16.18 -5.20 -1.98
N GLU A 118 -17.05 -5.62 -2.90
CA GLU A 118 -18.07 -4.75 -3.47
C GLU A 118 -19.16 -4.48 -2.44
N LEU A 119 -19.50 -3.21 -2.24
CA LEU A 119 -20.59 -2.80 -1.36
C LEU A 119 -21.88 -2.50 -2.13
N THR A 120 -21.77 -1.99 -3.35
CA THR A 120 -22.91 -1.64 -4.21
C THR A 120 -22.50 -1.66 -5.68
N GLY A 121 -23.27 -2.36 -6.52
CA GLY A 121 -23.04 -2.52 -7.95
C GLY A 121 -23.15 -3.98 -8.37
N PHE A 122 -22.85 -4.26 -9.65
CA PHE A 122 -22.51 -5.60 -10.11
C PHE A 122 -21.08 -5.55 -10.67
N ALA A 123 -20.13 -6.04 -9.89
CA ALA A 123 -18.75 -6.20 -10.31
C ALA A 123 -18.26 -7.62 -10.02
N TYR A 124 -17.64 -8.24 -11.01
CA TYR A 124 -16.96 -9.51 -10.84
C TYR A 124 -15.51 -9.24 -10.39
N THR A 125 -15.04 -9.92 -9.35
CA THR A 125 -13.67 -9.80 -8.85
C THR A 125 -12.90 -11.09 -9.03
N GLU A 126 -11.73 -10.99 -9.63
CA GLU A 126 -10.78 -12.08 -9.81
C GLU A 126 -9.56 -11.84 -8.91
N ASN A 127 -9.15 -12.88 -8.17
CA ASN A 127 -8.08 -12.81 -7.18
C ASN A 127 -8.28 -11.70 -6.12
N PRO A 128 -9.44 -11.64 -5.42
CA PRO A 128 -9.72 -10.57 -4.47
C PRO A 128 -8.92 -10.69 -3.16
N TYR A 129 -7.92 -11.55 -3.05
CA TYR A 129 -7.21 -11.84 -1.82
C TYR A 129 -5.80 -11.27 -1.83
N TYR A 130 -5.31 -10.85 -0.67
CA TYR A 130 -3.89 -10.54 -0.53
C TYR A 130 -3.06 -11.82 -0.62
N GLN A 131 -1.99 -11.74 -1.40
CA GLN A 131 -1.00 -12.79 -1.53
C GLN A 131 0.19 -12.50 -0.61
N PRO A 132 0.76 -13.52 0.05
CA PRO A 132 1.96 -13.33 0.85
C PRO A 132 3.14 -12.95 -0.05
N ASP A 133 3.85 -11.87 0.31
CA ASP A 133 5.09 -11.48 -0.34
C ASP A 133 6.30 -11.87 0.56
N PRO A 134 6.95 -13.02 0.30
CA PRO A 134 8.05 -13.50 1.13
C PRO A 134 9.30 -12.62 1.00
N GLU A 135 9.53 -12.00 -0.16
CA GLU A 135 10.67 -11.12 -0.38
C GLU A 135 10.54 -9.85 0.46
N ALA A 136 9.39 -9.19 0.41
CA ALA A 136 9.12 -8.01 1.23
C ALA A 136 9.22 -8.34 2.72
N LYS A 137 8.72 -9.51 3.14
CA LYS A 137 8.81 -9.96 4.53
C LYS A 137 10.26 -10.17 4.97
N ARG A 138 11.10 -10.80 4.14
CA ARG A 138 12.53 -11.00 4.41
C ARG A 138 13.29 -9.67 4.45
N ARG A 139 13.12 -8.82 3.43
CA ARG A 139 13.78 -7.51 3.33
C ARG A 139 13.37 -6.59 4.48
N ARG A 140 12.12 -6.66 4.96
CA ARG A 140 11.67 -5.94 6.16
C ARG A 140 12.40 -6.37 7.43
N LYS A 141 12.64 -7.67 7.61
CA LYS A 141 13.43 -8.17 8.75
C LYS A 141 14.86 -7.63 8.69
N LEU A 142 15.49 -7.69 7.51
CA LEU A 142 16.83 -7.14 7.30
C LEU A 142 16.88 -5.63 7.58
N TYR A 143 15.94 -4.86 7.03
CA TYR A 143 15.86 -3.43 7.28
C TYR A 143 15.75 -3.11 8.77
N LYS A 144 14.89 -3.83 9.52
CA LYS A 144 14.76 -3.62 10.97
C LYS A 144 16.07 -3.86 11.71
N LEU A 145 16.77 -4.94 11.35
CA LEU A 145 18.06 -5.28 11.95
C LEU A 145 19.11 -4.18 11.70
N PHE A 146 19.32 -3.81 10.43
CA PHE A 146 20.29 -2.77 10.07
C PHE A 146 19.89 -1.39 10.60
N SER A 147 18.59 -1.09 10.63
CA SER A 147 18.09 0.16 11.17
C SER A 147 18.38 0.29 12.67
N TRP A 148 18.26 -0.80 13.43
CA TRP A 148 18.57 -0.81 14.86
C TRP A 148 20.08 -0.72 15.12
N LEU A 149 20.89 -1.50 14.40
CA LEU A 149 22.35 -1.44 14.49
C LEU A 149 22.88 -0.04 14.15
N GLY A 150 22.36 0.56 13.08
CA GLY A 150 22.77 1.90 12.68
C GLY A 150 22.39 2.97 13.73
N ARG A 151 21.24 2.85 14.39
CA ARG A 151 20.89 3.74 15.51
C ARG A 151 21.82 3.57 16.70
N LEU A 152 22.17 2.34 17.05
CA LEU A 152 23.14 2.06 18.12
C LEU A 152 24.50 2.70 17.81
N ALA A 153 24.98 2.56 16.58
CA ALA A 153 26.24 3.17 16.13
C ALA A 153 26.21 4.70 16.23
N VAL A 154 25.11 5.36 15.85
CA VAL A 154 24.94 6.81 15.99
C VAL A 154 24.96 7.24 17.46
N ILE A 155 24.28 6.51 18.36
CA ILE A 155 24.28 6.81 19.80
C ILE A 155 25.70 6.71 20.37
N VAL A 156 26.44 5.65 20.04
CA VAL A 156 27.83 5.45 20.50
C VAL A 156 28.74 6.56 19.96
N ALA A 157 28.60 6.94 18.69
CA ALA A 157 29.38 8.03 18.10
C ALA A 157 29.12 9.37 18.79
N ILE A 158 27.86 9.70 19.07
CA ILE A 158 27.49 10.94 19.79
C ILE A 158 28.07 10.90 21.22
N ALA A 159 27.95 9.78 21.93
CA ALA A 159 28.49 9.64 23.28
C ALA A 159 30.03 9.80 23.30
N ALA A 160 30.74 9.24 22.33
CA ALA A 160 32.18 9.38 22.21
C ALA A 160 32.60 10.84 21.94
N ILE A 161 31.87 11.55 21.07
CA ILE A 161 32.11 12.97 20.79
C ILE A 161 31.91 13.81 22.06
N ILE A 162 30.81 13.57 22.81
CA ILE A 162 30.53 14.28 24.07
C ILE A 162 31.63 13.99 25.11
N PHE A 163 32.09 12.75 25.20
CA PHE A 163 33.18 12.39 26.11
C PHE A 163 34.47 13.13 25.76
N ILE A 164 34.87 13.14 24.48
CA ILE A 164 36.08 13.84 24.02
C ILE A 164 36.00 15.35 24.26
N ILE A 165 34.84 15.98 24.07
CA ILE A 165 34.68 17.43 24.32
C ILE A 165 34.74 17.78 25.82
N ASN A 166 34.30 16.87 26.69
CA ASN A 166 34.28 17.07 28.15
C ASN A 166 35.55 16.55 28.87
N SER A 167 36.49 15.93 28.14
CA SER A 167 37.78 15.45 28.65
C SER A 167 38.88 16.49 28.42
#